data_AF-A0A6A9QLD8-F1
#
_entry.id   AF-A0A6A9QLD8-F1
#
_cell.length_a   1.000
_cell.length_b   1.000
_cell.length_c   1.000
_cell.angle_alpha   90.00
_cell.angle_beta   90.00
_cell.angle_gamma   90.00
#
_symmetry.space_group_name_H-M   'P 1'
#
loop_
_entity.id
_entity.type
_entity.pdbx_description
1 polymer ?
#
loop_
_entity_poly.entity_id
_entity_poly.type
_entity_poly.pdbx_seq_one_letter_code
_entity_poly.pdbx_strand_id
1 'polypeptide(L)'
;MKCKLTLNSADREKLPLEELNIYRVIFSDHILIRVDLEGKPHYLSVSDGQLTVYDQELYDLLKDTDWDSCEPSSLVNGIIDEIVFYLGVKRTKLFESFDQLFDRITEGKVKDLKEIESLRKSIQTVYSDSSSLYYVAKKLYKFVTKDTLDDVAFAYERAEILITRSGDLYNIYLTAVQNELNVIIKKLTSISFIFLPITAIASLYAVSYSSLPSSLDSLDTLYFLTPLLILGVVLLVYLKKINWL
;
A
#
# COMPACT_ATOMS: atom_id res chain seq x y z
N MET A 1 12.77 6.71 -41.87
CA MET A 1 14.14 6.28 -41.55
C MET A 1 14.09 5.73 -40.14
N LYS A 2 14.45 4.46 -39.88
CA LYS A 2 14.43 3.93 -38.51
C LYS A 2 15.65 4.47 -37.76
N CYS A 3 15.43 5.14 -36.63
CA CYS A 3 16.52 5.60 -35.78
C CYS A 3 17.30 4.41 -35.23
N LYS A 4 18.61 4.56 -35.07
CA LYS A 4 19.48 3.45 -34.68
C LYS A 4 19.51 3.34 -33.15
N LEU A 5 18.70 2.42 -32.61
CA LEU A 5 18.76 2.04 -31.19
C LEU A 5 19.86 1.01 -30.98
N THR A 6 20.86 1.34 -30.16
CA THR A 6 21.98 0.44 -29.84
C THR A 6 22.03 0.11 -28.36
N LEU A 7 22.08 -1.19 -28.04
CA LEU A 7 22.40 -1.66 -26.70
C LEU A 7 23.93 -1.73 -26.55
N ASN A 8 24.48 -1.08 -25.52
CA ASN A 8 25.89 -1.15 -25.19
C ASN A 8 26.10 -1.33 -23.68
N SER A 9 25.79 -2.52 -23.17
CA SER A 9 25.92 -2.83 -21.74
C SER A 9 27.37 -2.89 -21.24
N ALA A 10 28.32 -3.19 -22.13
CA ALA A 10 29.74 -3.34 -21.77
C ALA A 10 30.43 -2.01 -21.43
N ASP A 11 29.95 -0.89 -21.97
CA ASP A 11 30.57 0.42 -21.76
C ASP A 11 29.97 1.21 -20.57
N ARG A 12 29.07 0.60 -19.79
CA ARG A 12 28.47 1.25 -18.62
C ARG A 12 29.51 1.74 -17.61
N GLU A 13 30.59 0.97 -17.40
CA GLU A 13 31.69 1.33 -16.48
C GLU A 13 32.53 2.52 -16.97
N LYS A 14 32.46 2.85 -18.25
CA LYS A 14 33.19 3.99 -18.84
C LYS A 14 32.42 5.31 -18.69
N LEU A 15 31.18 5.27 -18.22
CA LEU A 15 30.36 6.45 -17.99
C LEU A 15 30.84 7.21 -16.74
N PRO A 16 30.70 8.55 -16.71
CA PRO A 16 30.97 9.35 -15.50
C PRO A 16 29.84 9.15 -14.47
N LEU A 17 29.81 7.96 -13.84
CA LEU A 17 28.72 7.52 -12.97
C LEU A 17 28.54 8.43 -11.73
N GLU A 18 29.63 8.95 -11.15
CA GLU A 18 29.53 9.85 -10.00
C GLU A 18 28.79 11.15 -10.34
N GLU A 19 29.15 11.77 -11.47
CA GLU A 19 28.49 12.98 -11.95
C GLU A 19 27.05 12.70 -12.37
N LEU A 20 26.79 11.60 -13.09
CA LEU A 20 25.44 11.20 -13.49
C LEU A 20 24.56 10.91 -12.28
N ASN A 21 25.13 10.38 -11.20
CA ASN A 21 24.39 10.09 -9.99
C ASN A 21 23.93 11.35 -9.26
N ILE A 22 24.68 12.45 -9.38
CA ILE A 22 24.37 13.75 -8.78
C ILE A 22 23.47 14.58 -9.71
N TYR A 23 23.89 14.74 -10.96
CA TYR A 23 23.31 15.70 -11.89
C TYR A 23 22.18 15.14 -12.75
N ARG A 24 22.07 13.81 -12.86
CA ARG A 24 21.12 13.02 -13.67
C ARG A 24 21.17 13.26 -15.18
N VAL A 25 21.57 14.45 -15.63
CA VAL A 25 21.74 14.82 -17.03
C VAL A 25 23.06 15.57 -17.17
N ILE A 26 23.89 15.14 -18.12
CA ILE A 26 25.15 15.80 -18.47
C ILE A 26 25.11 16.15 -19.96
N PHE A 27 25.42 17.40 -20.27
CA PHE A 27 25.53 17.91 -21.63
C PHE A 27 27.02 17.96 -22.01
N SER A 28 27.45 17.10 -22.92
CA SER A 28 28.79 17.11 -23.54
C SER A 28 28.64 17.13 -25.06
N ASP A 29 29.48 16.39 -25.80
CA ASP A 29 29.28 16.10 -27.23
C ASP A 29 28.04 15.21 -27.49
N HIS A 30 27.56 14.53 -26.43
CA HIS A 30 26.34 13.74 -26.42
C HIS A 30 25.56 14.02 -25.12
N ILE A 31 24.24 13.83 -25.15
CA ILE A 31 23.38 14.03 -23.98
C ILE A 31 23.38 12.72 -23.20
N LEU A 32 23.97 12.72 -22.00
CA LEU A 32 23.94 11.59 -21.09
C LEU A 32 22.80 11.77 -20.08
N ILE A 33 21.95 10.76 -19.95
CA ILE A 33 20.77 10.81 -19.10
C ILE A 33 20.76 9.56 -18.20
N ARG A 34 20.51 9.79 -16.91
CA ARG A 34 20.17 8.77 -15.92
C ARG A 34 18.68 8.86 -15.63
N VAL A 35 17.98 7.74 -15.77
CA VAL A 35 16.60 7.55 -15.33
C VAL A 35 16.56 6.44 -14.30
N ASP A 36 15.67 6.55 -13.31
CA ASP A 36 15.50 5.50 -12.29
C ASP A 36 14.22 4.71 -12.63
N LEU A 37 14.33 3.39 -12.74
CA LEU A 37 13.21 2.48 -12.97
C LEU A 37 13.33 1.26 -12.05
N GLU A 38 12.21 0.88 -11.43
CA GLU A 38 12.17 -0.17 -10.41
C GLU A 38 13.15 0.10 -9.25
N GLY A 39 13.43 1.37 -8.96
CA GLY A 39 14.38 1.77 -7.91
C GLY A 39 15.84 1.53 -8.26
N LYS A 40 16.15 1.21 -9.53
CA LYS A 40 17.51 1.04 -10.04
C LYS A 40 17.84 2.15 -11.05
N PRO A 41 19.09 2.64 -11.06
CA PRO A 41 19.53 3.61 -12.06
C PRO A 41 19.79 2.93 -13.40
N HIS A 42 19.23 3.50 -14.46
CA HIS A 42 19.46 3.15 -15.85
C HIS A 42 20.05 4.33 -16.61
N TYR A 43 20.91 4.04 -17.57
CA TYR A 43 21.65 5.05 -18.30
C TYR A 43 21.39 4.97 -19.80
N LEU A 44 21.33 6.14 -20.44
CA LEU A 44 21.20 6.28 -21.88
C LEU A 44 21.98 7.50 -22.38
N SER A 45 22.37 7.46 -23.65
CA SER A 45 23.02 8.57 -24.35
C SER A 45 22.34 8.85 -25.69
N VAL A 46 22.21 10.13 -26.00
CA VAL A 46 21.65 10.62 -27.27
C VAL A 46 22.72 11.43 -27.99
N SER A 47 23.08 11.02 -29.20
CA SER A 47 24.09 11.70 -30.05
C SER A 47 23.67 11.60 -31.52
N ASP A 48 23.55 12.74 -32.22
CA ASP A 48 23.27 12.88 -33.66
C ASP A 48 22.48 11.70 -34.31
N GLY A 49 21.24 11.50 -33.84
CA GLY A 49 20.30 10.51 -34.39
C GLY A 49 20.53 9.06 -33.98
N GLN A 50 21.47 8.81 -33.06
CA GLN A 50 21.70 7.52 -32.43
C GLN A 50 21.35 7.56 -30.94
N LEU A 51 20.51 6.60 -30.54
CA LEU A 51 20.15 6.36 -29.14
C LEU A 51 20.91 5.14 -28.64
N THR A 52 21.76 5.33 -27.64
CA THR A 52 22.49 4.23 -26.99
C THR A 52 21.95 4.01 -25.59
N VAL A 53 21.58 2.77 -25.30
CA VAL A 53 21.08 2.35 -23.99
C VAL A 53 22.08 1.39 -23.37
N TYR A 54 22.38 1.57 -22.07
CA TYR A 54 23.40 0.79 -21.37
C TYR A 54 22.80 -0.33 -20.50
N ASP A 55 21.48 -0.42 -20.40
CA ASP A 55 20.75 -1.38 -19.58
C ASP A 55 19.71 -2.16 -20.42
N GLN A 56 19.67 -3.49 -20.23
CA GLN A 56 18.79 -4.38 -21.01
C GLN A 56 17.30 -4.09 -20.76
N GLU A 57 16.91 -3.87 -19.49
CA GLU A 57 15.51 -3.57 -19.13
C GLU A 57 14.99 -2.32 -19.86
N LEU A 58 15.79 -1.26 -19.91
CA LEU A 58 15.44 -0.03 -20.60
C LEU A 58 15.44 -0.21 -22.13
N TYR A 59 16.35 -1.02 -22.68
CA TYR A 59 16.34 -1.35 -24.10
C TYR A 59 15.08 -2.11 -24.51
N ASP A 60 14.67 -3.10 -23.70
CA ASP A 60 13.46 -3.88 -23.95
C ASP A 60 12.18 -3.05 -23.87
N LEU A 61 12.18 -1.99 -23.08
CA LEU A 61 11.10 -1.02 -23.00
C LEU A 61 11.05 -0.12 -24.24
N LEU A 62 12.21 0.30 -24.77
CA LEU A 62 12.30 1.27 -25.87
C LEU A 62 12.33 0.65 -27.27
N LYS A 63 12.61 -0.65 -27.42
CA LYS A 63 12.83 -1.30 -28.73
C LYS A 63 11.62 -1.28 -29.66
N ASP A 64 10.42 -1.28 -29.11
CA ASP A 64 9.16 -1.36 -29.85
C ASP A 64 8.55 0.04 -30.10
N THR A 65 9.21 1.10 -29.62
CA THR A 65 8.80 2.50 -29.81
C THR A 65 8.93 2.89 -31.28
N ASP A 66 7.88 3.47 -31.86
CA ASP A 66 7.94 4.07 -33.19
C ASP A 66 8.46 5.50 -33.09
N TRP A 67 9.56 5.80 -33.79
CA TRP A 67 10.23 7.09 -33.68
C TRP A 67 9.82 7.98 -34.85
N ASP A 68 9.11 9.08 -34.55
CA ASP A 68 8.67 10.07 -35.55
C ASP A 68 9.84 10.68 -36.32
N SER A 69 10.94 10.99 -35.61
CA SER A 69 12.17 11.50 -36.21
C SER A 69 13.39 11.13 -35.37
N CYS A 70 14.58 11.24 -35.99
CA CYS A 70 15.85 11.00 -35.31
C CYS A 70 16.49 12.30 -34.81
N GLU A 71 15.72 13.39 -34.70
CA GLU A 71 16.21 14.59 -34.03
C GLU A 71 16.36 14.32 -32.53
N PRO A 72 17.41 14.84 -31.87
CA PRO A 72 17.63 14.61 -30.43
C PRO A 72 16.42 14.98 -29.56
N SER A 73 15.70 16.05 -29.90
CA SER A 73 14.46 16.46 -29.21
C SER A 73 13.36 15.40 -29.33
N SER A 74 13.12 14.90 -30.53
CA SER A 74 12.11 13.86 -30.79
C SER A 74 12.45 12.55 -30.11
N LEU A 75 13.73 12.14 -30.10
CA LEU A 75 14.18 10.96 -29.38
C LEU A 75 13.99 11.12 -27.87
N VAL A 76 14.40 12.26 -27.29
CA VAL A 76 14.22 12.51 -25.85
C VAL A 76 12.75 12.54 -25.46
N ASN A 77 11.87 13.16 -26.27
CA ASN A 77 10.42 13.13 -26.04
C ASN A 77 9.88 11.69 -26.02
N GLY A 78 10.15 10.91 -27.07
CA GLY A 78 9.65 9.53 -27.14
C GLY A 78 10.15 8.64 -26.00
N ILE A 79 11.40 8.82 -25.57
CA ILE A 79 11.93 8.10 -24.39
C ILE A 79 11.14 8.47 -23.13
N ILE A 80 10.89 9.76 -22.91
CA ILE A 80 10.14 10.22 -21.73
C ILE A 80 8.70 9.72 -21.78
N ASP A 81 8.03 9.82 -22.93
CA ASP A 81 6.66 9.35 -23.12
C ASP A 81 6.52 7.85 -22.81
N GLU A 82 7.45 7.03 -23.32
CA GLU A 82 7.43 5.59 -23.05
C GLU A 82 7.71 5.26 -21.57
N ILE A 83 8.61 6.00 -20.92
CA ILE A 83 8.84 5.86 -19.48
C ILE A 83 7.59 6.29 -18.68
N VAL A 84 6.94 7.39 -19.05
CA VAL A 84 5.69 7.85 -18.42
C VAL A 84 4.61 6.79 -18.57
N PHE A 85 4.47 6.19 -19.76
CA PHE A 85 3.54 5.10 -20.03
C PHE A 85 3.82 3.89 -19.12
N TYR A 86 5.07 3.43 -19.07
CA TYR A 86 5.48 2.31 -18.21
C TYR A 86 5.17 2.56 -16.74
N LEU A 87 5.54 3.74 -16.21
CA LEU A 87 5.24 4.12 -14.83
C LEU A 87 3.72 4.22 -14.59
N GLY A 88 2.96 4.68 -15.56
CA GLY A 88 1.50 4.74 -15.53
C GLY A 88 0.84 3.36 -15.39
N VAL A 89 1.29 2.38 -16.18
CA VAL A 89 0.81 0.99 -16.11
C VAL A 89 1.12 0.38 -14.74
N LYS A 90 2.35 0.57 -14.25
CA LYS A 90 2.74 0.08 -12.91
C LYS A 90 1.93 0.72 -11.80
N ARG A 91 1.75 2.03 -11.84
CA ARG A 91 0.95 2.78 -10.86
C ARG A 91 -0.48 2.26 -10.82
N THR A 92 -1.08 1.94 -11.98
CA THR A 92 -2.45 1.40 -12.06
C THR A 92 -2.56 0.05 -11.37
N LYS A 93 -1.62 -0.87 -11.61
CA LYS A 93 -1.58 -2.18 -10.92
C LYS A 93 -1.41 -2.04 -9.40
N LEU A 94 -0.58 -1.09 -8.96
CA LEU A 94 -0.39 -0.81 -7.53
C LEU A 94 -1.62 -0.19 -6.89
N PHE A 95 -2.36 0.64 -7.62
CA PHE A 95 -3.64 1.19 -7.16
C PHE A 95 -4.70 0.10 -6.98
N GLU A 96 -4.83 -0.82 -7.93
CA GLU A 96 -5.72 -2.00 -7.79
C GLU A 96 -5.33 -2.87 -6.57
N SER A 97 -4.03 -3.09 -6.37
CA SER A 97 -3.52 -3.84 -5.21
C SER A 97 -3.79 -3.11 -3.90
N PHE A 98 -3.75 -1.78 -3.90
CA PHE A 98 -4.13 -0.94 -2.77
C PHE A 98 -5.61 -1.09 -2.43
N ASP A 99 -6.50 -0.98 -3.40
CA ASP A 99 -7.95 -1.10 -3.17
C ASP A 99 -8.31 -2.50 -2.64
N GLN A 100 -7.75 -3.55 -3.22
CA GLN A 100 -7.94 -4.92 -2.74
C GLN A 100 -7.44 -5.13 -1.31
N LEU A 101 -6.31 -4.52 -0.95
CA LEU A 101 -5.78 -4.61 0.41
C LEU A 101 -6.64 -3.82 1.40
N PHE A 102 -7.11 -2.63 1.00
CA PHE A 102 -8.02 -1.80 1.77
C PHE A 102 -9.31 -2.56 2.12
N ASP A 103 -9.92 -3.22 1.14
CA ASP A 103 -11.14 -4.00 1.35
C ASP A 103 -10.90 -5.15 2.33
N ARG A 104 -9.82 -5.93 2.13
CA ARG A 104 -9.47 -7.05 3.02
C ARG A 104 -9.17 -6.60 4.46
N ILE A 105 -8.55 -5.43 4.64
CA ILE A 105 -8.33 -4.85 5.98
C ILE A 105 -9.67 -4.51 6.63
N THR A 106 -10.56 -3.85 5.90
CA THR A 106 -11.88 -3.44 6.41
C THR A 106 -12.76 -4.63 6.75
N GLU A 107 -12.62 -5.75 6.03
CA GLU A 107 -13.29 -7.03 6.32
C GLU A 107 -12.66 -7.82 7.48
N GLY A 108 -11.54 -7.36 8.07
CA GLY A 108 -10.83 -8.08 9.14
C GLY A 108 -10.05 -9.32 8.66
N LYS A 109 -9.84 -9.46 7.34
CA LYS A 109 -9.14 -10.63 6.75
C LYS A 109 -7.62 -10.51 6.79
N VAL A 110 -7.08 -9.31 6.95
CA VAL A 110 -5.63 -9.07 7.02
C VAL A 110 -5.18 -9.06 8.47
N LYS A 111 -4.20 -9.92 8.79
CA LYS A 111 -3.62 -10.05 10.14
C LYS A 111 -2.12 -9.75 10.21
N ASP A 112 -1.45 -9.66 9.07
CA ASP A 112 0.00 -9.41 8.99
C ASP A 112 0.28 -8.05 8.34
N LEU A 113 1.12 -7.27 9.01
CA LEU A 113 1.61 -5.97 8.56
C LEU A 113 2.50 -6.08 7.32
N LYS A 114 3.11 -7.25 7.07
CA LYS A 114 4.02 -7.46 5.93
C LYS A 114 3.38 -7.15 4.57
N GLU A 115 2.10 -7.44 4.40
CA GLU A 115 1.39 -7.13 3.14
C GLU A 115 1.31 -5.62 2.90
N ILE A 116 1.01 -4.85 3.95
CA ILE A 116 0.96 -3.38 3.92
C ILE A 116 2.35 -2.80 3.66
N GLU A 117 3.38 -3.30 4.34
CA GLU A 117 4.76 -2.86 4.16
C GLU A 117 5.28 -3.14 2.75
N SER A 118 5.02 -4.34 2.22
CA SER A 118 5.43 -4.73 0.88
C SER A 118 4.80 -3.83 -0.18
N LEU A 119 3.48 -3.61 -0.10
CA LEU A 119 2.78 -2.73 -1.02
C LEU A 119 3.31 -1.29 -0.93
N ARG A 120 3.49 -0.77 0.29
CA ARG A 120 4.02 0.57 0.51
C ARG A 120 5.42 0.73 -0.09
N LYS A 121 6.30 -0.27 0.03
CA LYS A 121 7.63 -0.24 -0.60
C LYS A 121 7.52 -0.16 -2.12
N SER A 122 6.65 -0.97 -2.75
CA SER A 122 6.44 -0.92 -4.20
C SER A 122 5.89 0.43 -4.68
N ILE A 123 4.96 1.04 -3.93
CA ILE A 123 4.44 2.38 -4.21
C ILE A 123 5.54 3.44 -4.05
N GLN A 124 6.37 3.33 -3.01
CA GLN A 124 7.50 4.23 -2.78
C GLN A 124 8.50 4.20 -3.94
N THR A 125 8.76 3.03 -4.51
CA THR A 125 9.61 2.88 -5.69
C THR A 125 9.04 3.66 -6.87
N VAL A 126 7.77 3.47 -7.23
CA VAL A 126 7.14 4.20 -8.34
C VAL A 126 7.10 5.71 -8.11
N TYR A 127 6.86 6.15 -6.88
CA TYR A 127 6.95 7.56 -6.51
C TYR A 127 8.36 8.12 -6.71
N SER A 128 9.39 7.42 -6.24
CA SER A 128 10.79 7.81 -6.41
C SER A 128 11.19 7.90 -7.88
N ASP A 129 10.82 6.88 -8.68
CA ASP A 129 11.11 6.83 -10.12
C ASP A 129 10.41 7.99 -10.86
N SER A 130 9.14 8.25 -10.54
CA SER A 130 8.37 9.38 -11.11
C SER A 130 8.97 10.74 -10.72
N SER A 131 9.41 10.89 -9.47
CA SER A 131 10.09 12.10 -9.00
C SER A 131 11.41 12.33 -9.72
N SER A 132 12.23 11.28 -9.87
CA SER A 132 13.47 11.31 -10.65
C SER A 132 13.19 11.78 -12.08
N LEU A 133 12.22 11.17 -12.75
CA LEU A 133 11.86 11.52 -14.13
C LEU A 133 11.43 12.98 -14.26
N TYR A 134 10.62 13.48 -13.32
CA TYR A 134 10.20 14.88 -13.31
C TYR A 134 11.38 15.87 -13.29
N TYR A 135 12.39 15.64 -12.46
CA TYR A 135 13.57 16.50 -12.44
C TYR A 135 14.43 16.36 -13.70
N VAL A 136 14.54 15.15 -14.26
CA VAL A 136 15.24 14.91 -15.53
C VAL A 136 14.56 15.65 -16.68
N ALA A 137 13.24 15.50 -16.83
CA ALA A 137 12.45 16.16 -17.86
C ALA A 137 12.57 17.69 -17.74
N LYS A 138 12.47 18.23 -16.53
CA LYS A 138 12.66 19.66 -16.26
C LYS A 138 14.04 20.17 -16.66
N LYS A 139 15.11 19.37 -16.46
CA LYS A 139 16.47 19.72 -16.89
C LYS A 139 16.64 19.64 -18.42
N LEU A 140 15.84 18.80 -19.07
CA LEU A 140 15.79 18.62 -20.52
C LEU A 140 14.76 19.53 -21.20
N TYR A 141 14.20 20.55 -20.53
CA TYR A 141 13.10 21.38 -21.05
C TYR A 141 13.31 21.99 -22.46
N LYS A 142 14.57 22.12 -22.91
CA LYS A 142 14.90 22.60 -24.27
C LYS A 142 14.71 21.55 -25.36
N PHE A 143 14.78 20.28 -24.99
CA PHE A 143 14.64 19.11 -25.86
C PHE A 143 13.26 18.47 -25.72
N VAL A 144 12.55 18.74 -24.63
CA VAL A 144 11.24 18.18 -24.32
C VAL A 144 10.12 19.15 -24.69
N THR A 145 9.05 18.65 -25.30
CA THR A 145 7.87 19.48 -25.60
C THR A 145 7.17 19.90 -24.31
N LYS A 146 6.39 20.98 -24.38
CA LYS A 146 5.58 21.40 -23.24
C LYS A 146 4.56 20.32 -22.84
N ASP A 147 3.93 19.66 -23.81
CA ASP A 147 2.91 18.64 -23.55
C ASP A 147 3.52 17.45 -22.80
N THR A 148 4.66 16.92 -23.25
CA THR A 148 5.39 15.86 -22.54
C THR A 148 5.84 16.31 -21.14
N LEU A 149 6.25 17.57 -20.94
CA LEU A 149 6.57 18.09 -19.60
C LEU A 149 5.36 18.11 -18.67
N ASP A 150 4.19 18.52 -19.19
CA ASP A 150 2.94 18.55 -18.44
C ASP A 150 2.49 17.11 -18.11
N ASP A 151 2.66 16.14 -19.02
CA ASP A 151 2.37 14.72 -18.79
C ASP A 151 3.28 14.10 -17.71
N VAL A 152 4.58 14.42 -17.71
CA VAL A 152 5.50 13.99 -16.65
C VAL A 152 5.11 14.59 -15.30
N ALA A 153 4.77 15.88 -15.26
CA ALA A 153 4.32 16.54 -14.05
C ALA A 153 3.05 15.87 -13.50
N PHE A 154 2.07 15.60 -14.36
CA PHE A 154 0.86 14.88 -14.00
C PHE A 154 1.16 13.48 -13.49
N ALA A 155 2.06 12.74 -14.14
CA ALA A 155 2.44 11.40 -13.71
C ALA A 155 3.08 11.41 -12.31
N TYR A 156 3.92 12.41 -12.02
CA TYR A 156 4.51 12.64 -10.71
C TYR A 156 3.46 12.96 -9.64
N GLU A 157 2.55 13.91 -9.89
CA GLU A 157 1.46 14.25 -8.96
C GLU A 157 0.58 13.03 -8.64
N ARG A 158 0.27 12.20 -9.65
CA ARG A 158 -0.50 10.96 -9.43
C ARG A 158 0.25 9.95 -8.58
N ALA A 159 1.57 9.85 -8.73
CA ALA A 159 2.38 8.99 -7.88
C ALA A 159 2.45 9.54 -6.44
N GLU A 160 2.54 10.87 -6.26
CA GLU A 160 2.51 11.54 -4.95
C GLU A 160 1.19 11.27 -4.20
N ILE A 161 0.06 11.35 -4.90
CA ILE A 161 -1.24 11.03 -4.34
C ILE A 161 -1.28 9.56 -3.87
N LEU A 162 -0.72 8.64 -4.66
CA LEU A 162 -0.72 7.21 -4.32
C LEU A 162 0.14 6.91 -3.08
N ILE A 163 1.35 7.46 -2.97
CA ILE A 163 2.19 7.26 -1.78
C ILE A 163 1.56 7.87 -0.53
N THR A 164 0.92 9.04 -0.66
CA THR A 164 0.19 9.70 0.43
C THR A 164 -0.96 8.81 0.91
N ARG A 165 -1.83 8.35 0.00
CA ARG A 165 -2.95 7.43 0.33
C ARG A 165 -2.48 6.11 0.94
N SER A 166 -1.37 5.56 0.45
CA SER A 166 -0.79 4.34 1.03
C SER A 166 -0.34 4.52 2.48
N GLY A 167 -0.07 5.76 2.92
CA GLY A 167 0.25 6.08 4.31
C GLY A 167 -0.93 5.85 5.26
N ASP A 168 -2.15 6.04 4.76
CA ASP A 168 -3.36 5.90 5.57
C ASP A 168 -3.72 4.44 5.84
N LEU A 169 -3.23 3.48 5.02
CA LEU A 169 -3.51 2.05 5.19
C LEU A 169 -3.14 1.53 6.60
N TYR A 170 -2.06 2.03 7.18
CA TYR A 170 -1.65 1.63 8.52
C TYR A 170 -2.68 2.07 9.58
N ASN A 171 -3.20 3.30 9.47
CA ASN A 171 -4.21 3.82 10.39
C ASN A 171 -5.54 3.07 10.24
N ILE A 172 -5.92 2.73 9.01
CA ILE A 172 -7.12 1.93 8.72
C ILE A 172 -6.97 0.53 9.33
N TYR A 173 -5.80 -0.10 9.15
CA TYR A 173 -5.50 -1.40 9.75
C TYR A 173 -5.59 -1.38 11.28
N LEU A 174 -4.98 -0.40 11.94
CA LEU A 174 -5.08 -0.25 13.39
C LEU A 174 -6.53 -0.08 13.85
N THR A 175 -7.32 0.70 13.11
CA THR A 175 -8.74 0.91 13.42
C THR A 175 -9.54 -0.39 13.28
N ALA A 176 -9.29 -1.18 12.24
CA ALA A 176 -9.93 -2.48 12.04
C ALA A 176 -9.60 -3.46 13.19
N VAL A 177 -8.32 -3.57 13.57
CA VAL A 177 -7.89 -4.42 14.69
C VAL A 177 -8.52 -3.97 16.01
N GLN A 178 -8.57 -2.67 16.28
CA GLN A 178 -9.23 -2.14 17.49
C GLN A 178 -10.72 -2.47 17.51
N ASN A 179 -11.39 -2.41 16.37
CA ASN A 179 -12.80 -2.79 16.26
C ASN A 179 -13.01 -4.28 16.55
N GLU A 180 -12.16 -5.17 16.03
CA GLU A 180 -12.22 -6.59 16.37
C GLU A 180 -11.97 -6.84 17.86
N LEU A 181 -10.97 -6.19 18.45
CA LEU A 181 -10.69 -6.29 19.88
C LEU A 181 -11.87 -5.80 20.72
N ASN A 182 -12.51 -4.70 20.32
CA ASN A 182 -13.71 -4.20 20.99
C ASN A 182 -14.85 -5.24 20.96
N VAL A 183 -15.04 -5.94 19.84
CA VAL A 183 -16.04 -7.01 19.75
C VAL A 183 -15.67 -8.19 20.65
N ILE A 184 -14.40 -8.62 20.67
CA ILE A 184 -13.92 -9.73 21.51
C ILE A 184 -14.06 -9.39 22.99
N ILE A 185 -13.62 -8.20 23.41
CA ILE A 185 -13.68 -7.74 24.80
C ILE A 185 -15.13 -7.62 25.25
N LYS A 186 -16.04 -7.09 24.41
CA LYS A 186 -17.48 -7.04 24.72
C LYS A 186 -18.05 -8.44 24.94
N LYS A 187 -17.72 -9.41 24.08
CA LYS A 187 -18.18 -10.80 24.24
C LYS A 187 -17.67 -11.41 25.55
N LEU A 188 -16.36 -11.34 25.80
CA LEU A 188 -15.76 -11.87 27.02
C LEU A 188 -16.32 -11.21 28.29
N THR A 189 -16.44 -9.89 28.28
CA THR A 189 -16.95 -9.12 29.42
C THR A 189 -18.42 -9.40 29.67
N SER A 190 -19.24 -9.55 28.62
CA SER A 190 -20.66 -9.87 28.75
C SER A 190 -20.86 -11.24 29.42
N ILE A 191 -20.05 -12.24 29.06
CA ILE A 191 -20.04 -13.55 29.72
C ILE A 191 -19.68 -13.37 31.21
N SER A 192 -18.55 -12.73 31.52
CA SER A 192 -18.10 -12.54 32.89
C SER A 192 -19.10 -11.75 33.75
N PHE A 193 -19.71 -10.70 33.21
CA PHE A 193 -20.67 -9.85 33.91
C PHE A 193 -21.94 -10.63 34.31
N ILE A 194 -22.34 -11.63 33.53
CA ILE A 194 -23.46 -12.52 33.85
C ILE A 194 -23.01 -13.61 34.85
N PHE A 195 -21.91 -14.31 34.56
CA PHE A 195 -21.52 -15.50 35.32
C PHE A 195 -20.96 -15.19 36.71
N LEU A 196 -20.18 -14.11 36.89
CA LEU A 196 -19.56 -13.79 38.18
C LEU A 196 -20.59 -13.57 39.31
N PRO A 197 -21.59 -12.68 39.18
CA PRO A 197 -22.58 -12.47 40.24
C PRO A 197 -23.50 -13.68 40.46
N ILE A 198 -23.90 -14.37 39.38
CA ILE A 198 -24.74 -15.59 39.48
C ILE A 198 -23.98 -16.67 40.26
N THR A 199 -22.71 -16.90 39.92
CA THR A 199 -21.88 -17.92 40.59
C THR A 199 -21.59 -17.53 42.04
N ALA A 200 -21.35 -16.25 42.33
CA ALA A 200 -21.14 -15.77 43.69
C ALA A 200 -22.38 -15.97 44.57
N ILE A 201 -23.59 -15.70 44.05
CA ILE A 201 -24.83 -15.97 44.78
C ILE A 201 -25.01 -17.48 44.96
N ALA A 202 -24.83 -18.27 43.90
CA ALA A 202 -24.95 -19.72 43.99
C ALA A 202 -23.98 -20.32 45.02
N SER A 203 -22.74 -19.82 45.11
CA SER A 203 -21.75 -20.29 46.08
C SER A 203 -22.10 -19.92 47.53
N LEU A 204 -22.65 -18.71 47.77
CA LEU A 204 -23.13 -18.33 49.10
C LEU A 204 -24.28 -19.22 49.56
N TYR A 205 -25.24 -19.51 48.69
CA TYR A 205 -26.36 -20.39 48.99
C TYR A 205 -25.93 -21.85 49.18
N ALA A 206 -24.93 -22.32 48.42
CA ALA A 206 -24.37 -23.67 48.57
C ALA A 206 -23.76 -23.89 49.97
N VAL A 207 -23.24 -22.84 50.60
CA VAL A 207 -22.69 -22.91 51.97
C VAL A 207 -23.77 -22.72 53.04
N SER A 208 -24.83 -21.97 52.74
CA SER A 208 -25.86 -21.61 53.73
C SER A 208 -26.89 -22.71 54.01
N TYR A 209 -27.13 -23.65 53.10
CA TYR A 209 -28.14 -24.70 53.25
C TYR A 209 -27.50 -26.09 53.38
N SER A 210 -27.63 -26.72 54.55
CA SER A 210 -27.12 -28.08 54.82
C SER A 210 -27.90 -29.19 54.13
N SER A 211 -29.11 -28.89 53.64
CA SER A 211 -29.94 -29.77 52.82
C SER A 211 -30.22 -29.10 51.48
N LEU A 212 -29.32 -29.30 50.52
CA LEU A 212 -29.67 -29.10 49.12
C LEU A 212 -30.90 -29.97 48.82
N PRO A 213 -31.99 -29.41 48.27
CA PRO A 213 -33.17 -30.21 48.00
C PRO A 213 -32.80 -31.33 47.02
N SER A 214 -33.04 -32.57 47.42
CA SER A 214 -32.66 -33.76 46.66
C SER A 214 -33.54 -34.01 45.41
N SER A 215 -34.58 -33.19 45.21
CA SER A 215 -35.52 -33.28 44.09
C SER A 215 -35.79 -31.91 43.47
N LEU A 216 -35.85 -31.86 42.14
CA LEU A 216 -36.14 -30.64 41.36
C LEU A 216 -37.56 -30.10 41.58
N ASP A 217 -38.48 -30.94 42.06
CA ASP A 217 -39.90 -30.61 42.26
C ASP A 217 -40.19 -29.98 43.63
N SER A 218 -39.17 -29.77 44.46
CA SER A 218 -39.36 -29.14 45.77
C SER A 218 -39.55 -27.62 45.63
N LEU A 219 -40.42 -27.04 46.46
CA LEU A 219 -40.59 -25.59 46.54
C LEU A 219 -39.28 -24.88 46.87
N ASP A 220 -38.41 -25.52 47.66
CA ASP A 220 -37.09 -25.00 48.04
C ASP A 220 -36.16 -24.82 46.83
N THR A 221 -36.21 -25.74 45.86
CA THR A 221 -35.48 -25.62 44.59
C THR A 221 -35.97 -24.43 43.77
N LEU A 222 -37.29 -24.20 43.74
CA LEU A 222 -37.89 -23.06 43.05
C LEU A 222 -37.50 -21.73 43.72
N TYR A 223 -37.51 -21.66 45.06
CA TYR A 223 -37.08 -20.48 45.82
C TYR A 223 -35.59 -20.16 45.62
N PHE A 224 -34.73 -21.17 45.40
CA PHE A 224 -33.32 -20.97 45.08
C PHE A 224 -33.09 -20.48 43.64
N LEU A 225 -33.74 -21.10 42.65
CA LEU A 225 -33.53 -20.80 41.22
C LEU A 225 -34.14 -19.47 40.77
N THR A 226 -35.29 -19.09 41.33
CA THR A 226 -36.02 -17.87 40.94
C THR A 226 -35.19 -16.58 41.03
N PRO A 227 -34.49 -16.24 42.13
CA PRO A 227 -33.67 -15.03 42.19
C PRO A 227 -32.47 -15.06 41.24
N LEU A 228 -31.84 -16.22 41.04
CA LEU A 228 -30.73 -16.39 40.09
C LEU A 228 -31.19 -16.14 38.64
N LEU A 229 -32.37 -16.65 38.29
CA LEU A 229 -32.97 -16.49 36.96
C LEU A 229 -33.39 -15.03 36.73
N ILE A 230 -34.03 -14.40 37.72
CA ILE A 230 -34.39 -12.97 37.67
C ILE A 230 -33.14 -12.12 37.47
N LEU A 231 -32.07 -12.37 38.24
CA LEU A 231 -30.81 -11.65 38.10
C LEU A 231 -30.19 -11.83 36.71
N GLY A 232 -30.16 -13.06 36.19
CA GLY A 232 -29.67 -13.34 34.84
C GLY A 232 -30.43 -12.57 33.77
N VAL A 233 -31.76 -12.54 33.85
CA VAL A 233 -32.61 -11.76 32.92
C VAL A 233 -32.34 -10.26 33.05
N VAL A 234 -32.23 -9.73 34.27
CA VAL A 234 -31.93 -8.29 34.50
C VAL A 234 -30.58 -7.91 33.89
N LEU A 235 -29.54 -8.72 34.10
CA LEU A 235 -28.20 -8.46 33.55
C LEU A 235 -28.19 -8.57 32.02
N LEU A 236 -28.92 -9.51 31.43
CA LEU A 236 -29.09 -9.64 29.98
C LEU A 236 -29.79 -8.41 29.38
N VAL A 237 -30.88 -7.95 29.98
CA VAL A 237 -31.61 -6.75 29.55
C VAL A 237 -30.71 -5.52 29.64
N TYR A 238 -29.92 -5.42 30.71
CA TYR A 238 -28.95 -4.34 30.88
C TYR A 238 -27.87 -4.36 29.77
N LEU A 239 -27.26 -5.52 29.49
CA LEU A 239 -26.23 -5.67 28.45
C LEU A 239 -26.76 -5.35 27.05
N LYS A 240 -28.00 -5.72 26.76
CA LYS A 240 -28.68 -5.37 25.50
C LYS A 240 -28.90 -3.86 25.39
N LYS A 241 -29.29 -3.19 26.50
CA LYS A 241 -29.51 -1.73 26.52
C LYS A 241 -28.24 -0.94 26.20
N ILE A 242 -27.07 -1.47 26.55
CA ILE A 242 -25.77 -0.82 26.28
C ILE A 242 -25.12 -1.27 24.95
N ASN A 243 -25.81 -2.04 24.11
CA ASN A 243 -25.31 -2.58 22.83
C ASN A 243 -24.02 -3.39 22.97
N TRP A 244 -23.90 -4.17 24.04
CA TRP A 244 -22.83 -5.15 24.19
C TRP A 244 -23.27 -6.56 23.77
N LEU A 245 -24.59 -6.75 23.63
CA LEU A 245 -25.27 -7.95 23.16
C LEU A 245 -26.26 -7.61 22.05
#